data_AF-V2WLS1-F1
#
_entry.id   AF-V2WLS1-F1
#
_cell.length_a   1.000
_cell.length_b   1.000
_cell.length_c   1.000
_cell.angle_alpha   90.00
_cell.angle_beta   90.00
_cell.angle_gamma   90.00
#
_symmetry.space_group_name_H-M   'P 1'
#
loop_
_entity.id
_entity.type
_entity.pdbx_description
1 polymer ?
#
loop_
_entity_poly.entity_id
_entity_poly.type
_entity_poly.pdbx_seq_one_letter_code
_entity_poly.pdbx_strand_id
1 'polypeptide(L)'
;MSAGGRWDMINDHCNYSNWHKTVQLDNSLLKKLVKAITEAKAQITEWEWDHTKPCPYDLPASMVTMAKVKRQLAEEDLKKEKECANPTSSTMMLSGMLIEGLEIEVIQRGLSTDVKMSKVTIFQETSIQKCCTTLLHRIHNFHETQVIHLPALCEHLEAVD
;
A
#
# COMPACT_ATOMS: atom_id res chain seq x y z
N MET A 1 -10.15 -19.31 12.95
CA MET A 1 -10.66 -17.92 12.88
C MET A 1 -11.83 -17.88 11.92
N SER A 2 -12.98 -17.34 12.30
CA SER A 2 -14.11 -17.14 11.38
C SER A 2 -13.76 -16.05 10.36
N ALA A 3 -14.40 -16.07 9.18
CA ALA A 3 -14.17 -15.06 8.14
C ALA A 3 -14.44 -13.61 8.62
N GLY A 4 -15.31 -13.43 9.62
CA GLY A 4 -15.59 -12.14 10.27
C GLY A 4 -14.41 -11.57 11.07
N GLY A 5 -13.70 -12.40 11.84
CA GLY A 5 -12.62 -11.90 12.70
C GLY A 5 -11.42 -11.29 11.96
N ARG A 6 -11.23 -11.63 10.68
CA ARG A 6 -10.22 -10.97 9.82
C ARG A 6 -10.63 -9.55 9.41
N TRP A 7 -11.91 -9.37 9.08
CA TRP A 7 -12.48 -8.07 8.75
C TRP A 7 -12.51 -7.15 9.96
N ASP A 8 -12.87 -7.69 11.13
CA ASP A 8 -12.90 -6.92 12.38
C ASP A 8 -11.52 -6.40 12.77
N MET A 9 -10.47 -7.22 12.62
CA MET A 9 -9.08 -6.80 12.87
C MET A 9 -8.64 -5.64 11.95
N ILE A 10 -8.96 -5.71 10.66
CA ILE A 10 -8.60 -4.66 9.69
C ILE A 10 -9.36 -3.37 10.03
N ASN A 11 -10.65 -3.48 10.38
CA ASN A 11 -11.46 -2.34 10.77
C ASN A 11 -10.93 -1.67 12.03
N ASP A 12 -10.55 -2.44 13.06
CA ASP A 12 -9.98 -1.91 14.30
C ASP A 12 -8.66 -1.18 14.05
N HIS A 13 -7.78 -1.75 13.21
CA HIS A 13 -6.52 -1.11 12.85
C HIS A 13 -6.72 0.21 12.08
N CYS A 14 -7.65 0.21 11.11
CA CYS A 14 -8.02 1.41 10.36
C CYS A 14 -8.65 2.47 11.27
N ASN A 15 -9.52 2.05 12.18
CA ASN A 15 -10.20 2.94 13.12
C ASN A 15 -9.22 3.56 14.12
N TYR A 16 -8.30 2.77 14.69
CA TYR A 16 -7.22 3.27 15.52
C TYR A 16 -6.34 4.27 14.78
N SER A 17 -5.96 3.97 13.54
CA SER A 17 -5.16 4.87 12.70
C SER A 17 -5.88 6.19 12.41
N ASN A 18 -7.20 6.15 12.17
CA ASN A 18 -8.02 7.33 11.95
C ASN A 18 -8.19 8.17 13.23
N TRP A 19 -8.43 7.52 14.37
CA TRP A 19 -8.48 8.18 15.67
C TRP A 19 -7.14 8.85 15.99
N HIS A 20 -6.03 8.14 15.80
CA HIS A 20 -4.69 8.65 16.04
C HIS A 20 -4.37 9.87 15.15
N LYS A 21 -4.74 9.84 13.85
CA LYS A 21 -4.62 11.00 12.96
C LYS A 21 -5.45 12.20 13.45
N THR A 22 -6.66 11.95 13.94
CA THR A 22 -7.56 13.00 14.44
C THR A 22 -7.01 13.64 15.71
N VAL A 23 -6.53 12.83 16.65
CA VAL A 23 -5.96 13.27 17.93
C VAL A 23 -4.58 13.90 17.79
N GLN A 24 -3.85 13.65 16.70
CA GLN A 24 -2.57 14.33 16.42
C GLN A 24 -2.72 15.56 15.52
N LEU A 25 -3.89 15.75 14.91
CA LEU A 25 -4.12 16.85 13.98
C LEU A 25 -3.95 18.19 14.70
N ASP A 26 -4.48 18.32 15.92
CA ASP A 26 -4.38 19.49 16.78
C ASP A 26 -2.92 19.95 17.00
N ASN A 27 -2.03 19.01 17.35
CA ASN A 27 -0.62 19.23 17.60
C ASN A 27 0.11 19.61 16.32
N SER A 28 -0.26 18.97 15.20
CA SER A 28 0.30 19.30 13.89
C SER A 28 -0.12 20.70 13.42
N LEU A 29 -1.38 21.08 13.66
CA LEU A 29 -1.92 22.39 13.33
C LEU A 29 -1.32 23.47 14.22
N LEU A 30 -1.20 23.22 15.53
CA LEU A 30 -0.57 24.13 16.47
C LEU A 30 0.88 24.43 16.05
N LYS A 31 1.66 23.40 15.72
CA LYS A 31 3.04 23.57 15.22
C LYS A 31 3.07 24.42 13.94
N LYS A 32 2.17 24.16 12.99
CA LYS A 32 2.09 24.93 11.74
C LYS A 32 1.67 26.38 11.97
N LEU A 33 0.71 26.62 12.87
CA LEU A 33 0.24 27.97 13.22
C LEU A 33 1.32 28.78 13.91
N VAL A 34 2.02 28.20 14.89
CA VAL A 34 3.13 28.87 15.58
C VAL A 34 4.20 29.29 14.56
N LYS A 35 4.57 28.37 13.65
CA LYS A 35 5.53 28.65 12.58
C LYS A 35 5.04 29.77 11.64
N ALA A 36 3.80 29.69 11.16
CA ALA A 36 3.23 30.68 10.26
C ALA A 36 3.14 32.07 10.90
N ILE A 37 2.78 32.17 12.19
CA ILE A 37 2.75 33.44 12.92
C ILE A 37 4.16 34.03 13.06
N THR A 38 5.17 33.20 13.36
CA THR A 38 6.56 33.69 13.45
C THR A 38 7.08 34.20 12.12
N GLU A 39 6.78 33.49 11.02
CA GLU A 39 7.16 33.91 9.67
C GLU A 39 6.45 35.21 9.25
N ALA A 40 5.14 35.30 9.51
CA ALA A 40 4.36 36.50 9.22
C ALA A 40 4.87 37.73 9.98
N LYS A 41 5.22 37.58 11.27
CA LYS A 41 5.81 38.67 12.06
C LYS A 41 7.13 39.17 11.47
N ALA A 42 8.01 38.25 11.06
CA ALA A 42 9.28 38.61 10.44
C ALA A 42 9.05 39.39 9.13
N GLN A 43 8.15 38.90 8.26
CA GLN A 43 7.80 39.55 7.01
C GLN A 43 7.22 40.97 7.24
N ILE A 44 6.37 41.15 8.24
CA ILE A 44 5.82 42.46 8.61
C ILE A 44 6.95 43.40 9.05
N THR A 45 7.82 42.98 9.97
CA THR A 45 8.92 43.84 10.44
C THR A 45 9.89 44.22 9.32
N GLU A 46 10.15 43.30 8.40
CA GLU A 46 11.03 43.55 7.26
C GLU A 46 10.40 44.53 6.27
N TRP A 47 9.11 44.40 6.02
CA TRP A 47 8.37 45.30 5.15
C TRP A 47 8.18 46.67 5.79
N GLU A 48 7.91 46.76 7.10
CA GLU A 48 7.82 48.01 7.85
C GLU A 48 9.11 48.83 7.78
N TRP A 49 10.26 48.15 7.74
CA TRP A 49 11.58 48.79 7.56
C TRP A 49 11.87 49.15 6.09
N ASP A 50 11.43 48.31 5.15
CA ASP A 50 11.72 48.46 3.73
C ASP A 50 10.49 48.13 2.86
N HIS A 51 9.76 49.18 2.46
CA HIS A 51 8.56 49.06 1.62
C HIS A 51 8.85 48.65 0.16
N THR A 52 10.12 48.46 -0.23
CA THR A 52 10.47 47.85 -1.53
C THR A 52 10.26 46.33 -1.55
N LYS A 53 10.20 45.71 -0.37
CA LYS A 53 9.88 44.30 -0.20
C LYS A 53 8.40 44.02 -0.49
N PRO A 54 8.04 42.80 -0.90
CA PRO A 54 6.65 42.43 -1.15
C PRO A 54 5.80 42.61 0.11
N CYS A 55 4.65 43.26 -0.04
CA CYS A 55 3.72 43.54 1.04
C CYS A 55 3.16 42.23 1.62
N PRO A 56 3.29 41.96 2.92
CA PRO A 56 2.79 40.73 3.56
C PRO A 56 1.26 40.56 3.50
N TYR A 57 0.52 41.65 3.26
CA TYR A 57 -0.94 41.66 3.18
C TYR A 57 -1.46 41.45 1.75
N ASP A 58 -0.59 41.56 0.74
CA ASP A 58 -0.97 41.29 -0.64
C ASP A 58 -1.08 39.77 -0.83
N LEU A 59 -2.19 39.33 -1.42
CA LEU A 59 -2.33 37.92 -1.78
C LEU A 59 -1.26 37.60 -2.84
N PRO A 60 -0.35 36.63 -2.58
CA PRO A 60 0.59 36.21 -3.61
C PRO A 60 -0.23 35.71 -4.79
N ALA A 61 0.13 36.13 -6.00
CA ALA A 61 -0.48 35.61 -7.22
C ALA A 61 -0.40 34.08 -7.17
N SER A 62 -1.54 33.42 -6.93
CA SER A 62 -1.62 31.99 -6.64
C SER A 62 -1.14 31.19 -7.85
N MET A 63 0.17 30.93 -7.92
CA MET A 63 0.81 30.07 -8.92
C MET A 63 0.76 28.59 -8.53
N VAL A 64 -0.04 28.23 -7.53
CA VAL A 64 -0.20 26.85 -7.08
C VAL A 64 -1.60 26.38 -7.45
N THR A 65 -1.75 26.05 -8.72
CA THR A 65 -2.94 25.35 -9.21
C THR A 65 -3.02 23.98 -8.51
N MET A 66 -4.23 23.49 -8.26
CA MET A 66 -4.47 22.14 -7.73
C MET A 66 -3.69 21.05 -8.49
N ALA A 67 -3.50 21.24 -9.79
CA ALA A 67 -2.67 20.37 -10.64
C ALA A 67 -1.20 20.30 -10.19
N LYS A 68 -0.60 21.42 -9.78
CA LYS A 68 0.79 21.48 -9.31
C LYS A 68 0.96 20.77 -7.97
N VAL A 69 -0.03 20.92 -7.07
CA VAL A 69 -0.06 20.21 -5.77
C VAL A 69 -0.19 18.71 -5.99
N LYS A 70 -1.13 18.27 -6.85
CA LYS A 70 -1.30 16.86 -7.20
C LYS A 70 -0.04 16.26 -7.82
N ARG A 71 0.66 17.01 -8.68
CA ARG A 71 1.94 16.58 -9.26
C ARG A 71 3.01 16.40 -8.18
N GLN A 72 3.14 17.34 -7.25
CA GLN A 72 4.11 17.24 -6.16
C GLN A 72 3.83 16.05 -5.25
N LEU A 73 2.57 15.80 -4.89
CA LEU A 73 2.19 14.60 -4.12
C LEU A 73 2.55 13.31 -4.86
N ALA A 74 2.24 13.23 -6.16
CA ALA A 74 2.59 12.06 -6.97
C ALA A 74 4.12 11.86 -7.08
N GLU A 75 4.90 12.95 -7.21
CA GLU A 75 6.36 12.90 -7.24
C GLU A 75 6.96 12.46 -5.89
N GLU A 76 6.40 12.90 -4.76
CA GLU A 76 6.80 12.46 -3.43
C GLU A 76 6.49 10.98 -3.18
N ASP A 77 5.33 10.49 -3.62
CA ASP A 77 4.96 9.08 -3.46
C ASP A 77 5.85 8.17 -4.33
N LEU A 78 6.14 8.56 -5.58
CA LEU A 78 7.13 7.87 -6.43
C LEU A 78 8.53 7.88 -5.80
N LYS A 79 8.91 8.96 -5.11
CA LYS A 79 10.20 9.06 -4.43
C LYS A 79 10.28 8.09 -3.25
N LYS A 80 9.24 8.00 -2.42
CA LYS A 80 9.15 7.01 -1.33
C LYS A 80 9.22 5.58 -1.84
N GLU A 81 8.57 5.30 -2.98
CA GLU A 81 8.61 3.99 -3.62
C GLU A 81 10.02 3.63 -4.11
N LYS A 82 10.73 4.59 -4.74
CA LYS A 82 12.12 4.44 -5.18
C LYS A 82 13.13 4.35 -4.03
N GLU A 83 12.90 5.04 -2.93
CA GLU A 83 13.75 4.97 -1.73
C GLU A 83 13.55 3.64 -0.96
N CYS A 84 12.37 3.02 -1.08
CA CYS A 84 12.13 1.65 -0.62
C CYS A 84 12.74 0.58 -1.54
N ALA A 85 13.12 0.95 -2.77
CA ALA A 85 13.82 0.08 -3.71
C ALA A 85 15.33 -0.03 -3.39
N ASN A 86 15.66 -0.41 -2.15
CA ASN A 86 16.83 -1.26 -1.98
C ASN A 86 16.52 -2.60 -2.67
N PRO A 87 17.39 -3.12 -3.55
CA PRO A 87 17.12 -4.31 -4.36
C PRO A 87 16.93 -5.61 -3.55
N THR A 88 16.97 -5.55 -2.22
CA THR A 88 16.75 -6.69 -1.33
C THR A 88 15.31 -6.83 -0.81
N SER A 89 14.39 -5.90 -1.09
CA SER A 89 13.08 -5.90 -0.41
C SER A 89 11.87 -6.34 -1.24
N SER A 90 11.84 -6.11 -2.56
CA SER A 90 10.58 -6.35 -3.31
C SER A 90 10.46 -7.75 -3.93
N THR A 91 11.54 -8.54 -3.97
CA THR A 91 11.54 -9.95 -4.43
C THR A 91 11.55 -10.94 -3.26
N MET A 92 11.69 -10.48 -2.01
CA MET A 92 11.91 -11.34 -0.84
C MET A 92 11.25 -10.82 0.45
N MET A 93 10.09 -10.17 0.38
CA MET A 93 9.34 -9.90 1.60
C MET A 93 8.36 -11.05 1.87
N LEU A 94 8.40 -11.62 3.08
CA LEU A 94 7.46 -12.66 3.53
C LEU A 94 5.99 -12.28 3.28
N SER A 95 5.65 -10.99 3.33
CA SER A 95 4.31 -10.49 3.01
C SER A 95 3.91 -10.75 1.55
N GLY A 96 4.82 -10.60 0.59
CA GLY A 96 4.58 -10.88 -0.82
C GLY A 96 4.34 -12.37 -1.05
N MET A 97 5.12 -13.23 -0.40
CA MET A 97 4.87 -14.67 -0.40
C MET A 97 3.48 -15.00 0.17
N LEU A 98 3.10 -14.42 1.31
CA LEU A 98 1.79 -14.65 1.92
C LEU A 98 0.63 -14.21 1.01
N ILE A 99 0.78 -13.09 0.30
CA ILE A 99 -0.21 -12.62 -0.68
C ILE A 99 -0.33 -13.61 -1.83
N GLU A 100 0.78 -14.06 -2.42
CA GLU A 100 0.76 -15.07 -3.49
C GLU A 100 0.07 -16.37 -3.04
N GLY A 101 0.33 -16.80 -1.79
CA GLY A 101 -0.35 -17.96 -1.20
C GLY A 101 -1.87 -17.80 -1.10
N LEU A 102 -2.35 -16.60 -0.73
CA LEU A 102 -3.78 -16.29 -0.69
C LEU A 102 -4.40 -16.25 -2.09
N GLU A 103 -3.68 -15.73 -3.10
CA GLU A 103 -4.14 -15.74 -4.48
C GLU A 103 -4.28 -17.17 -5.04
N ILE A 104 -3.32 -18.04 -4.74
CA ILE A 104 -3.40 -19.47 -5.07
C ILE A 104 -4.66 -20.10 -4.45
N GLU A 105 -4.95 -19.81 -3.19
CA GLU A 105 -6.16 -20.32 -2.52
C GLU A 105 -7.44 -19.84 -3.21
N VAL A 106 -7.49 -18.59 -3.67
CA VAL A 106 -8.62 -18.04 -4.44
C VAL A 106 -8.79 -18.78 -5.76
N ILE A 107 -7.71 -19.04 -6.50
CA ILE A 107 -7.75 -19.79 -7.77
C ILE A 107 -8.21 -21.23 -7.52
N GLN A 108 -7.72 -21.91 -6.47
CA GLN A 108 -8.14 -23.26 -6.10
C GLN A 108 -9.63 -23.35 -5.78
N ARG A 109 -10.17 -22.37 -5.03
CA ARG A 109 -11.60 -22.33 -4.70
C ARG A 109 -12.45 -22.12 -5.95
N GLY A 110 -12.05 -21.21 -6.84
CA GLY A 110 -12.72 -20.96 -8.12
C GLY A 110 -12.71 -22.20 -9.02
N LEU A 111 -11.57 -22.87 -9.14
CA LEU A 111 -11.46 -24.11 -9.90
C LEU A 111 -12.32 -25.23 -9.29
N SER A 112 -12.35 -25.34 -7.96
CA SER A 112 -13.21 -26.32 -7.28
C SER A 112 -14.69 -26.08 -7.57
N THR A 113 -15.12 -24.83 -7.69
CA THR A 113 -16.51 -24.51 -8.07
C THR A 113 -16.78 -24.80 -9.54
N ASP A 114 -15.83 -24.50 -10.43
CA ASP A 114 -15.98 -24.70 -11.88
C ASP A 114 -16.03 -26.19 -12.24
N VAL A 115 -15.20 -27.02 -11.61
CA VAL A 115 -15.16 -28.48 -11.82
C VAL A 115 -16.44 -29.17 -11.32
N LYS A 116 -17.12 -28.60 -10.31
CA LYS A 116 -18.39 -29.13 -9.78
C LYS A 116 -19.59 -28.82 -10.69
N MET A 117 -19.43 -28.01 -11.73
CA MET A 117 -20.52 -27.71 -12.65
C MET A 117 -20.90 -28.95 -13.48
N SER A 118 -22.17 -29.38 -13.38
CA SER A 118 -22.66 -30.65 -13.96
C SER A 118 -22.64 -30.72 -15.50
N LYS A 119 -22.58 -29.59 -16.20
CA LYS A 119 -22.51 -29.53 -17.67
C LYS A 119 -21.52 -28.45 -18.06
N VAL A 120 -20.36 -28.86 -18.58
CA VAL A 120 -19.28 -27.98 -19.00
C VAL A 120 -19.27 -27.93 -20.52
N THR A 121 -19.31 -26.73 -21.08
CA THR A 121 -19.14 -26.51 -22.52
C THR A 121 -17.66 -26.67 -22.90
N ILE A 122 -17.35 -27.03 -24.16
CA ILE A 122 -15.95 -27.14 -24.65
C ILE A 122 -15.13 -25.86 -24.35
N PHE A 123 -15.76 -24.69 -24.47
CA PHE A 123 -15.13 -23.42 -24.12
C PHE A 123 -14.80 -23.32 -22.62
N GLN A 124 -15.71 -23.73 -21.73
CA GLN A 124 -15.45 -23.76 -20.29
C GLN A 124 -14.38 -24.81 -19.93
N GLU A 125 -14.36 -25.96 -20.60
CA GLU A 125 -13.32 -26.98 -20.42
C GLU A 125 -11.92 -26.43 -20.76
N THR A 126 -11.79 -25.70 -21.88
CA THR A 126 -10.51 -25.05 -22.21
C THR A 126 -10.11 -23.96 -21.21
N SER A 127 -11.10 -23.28 -20.59
CA SER A 127 -10.86 -22.24 -19.60
C SER A 127 -10.44 -22.83 -18.25
N ILE A 128 -11.09 -23.93 -17.83
CA ILE A 128 -10.71 -24.75 -16.68
C ILE A 128 -9.29 -25.28 -16.87
N GLN A 129 -8.97 -25.81 -18.07
CA GLN A 129 -7.63 -26.32 -18.36
C GLN A 129 -6.56 -25.21 -18.27
N LYS A 130 -6.83 -24.02 -18.81
CA LYS A 130 -5.95 -22.85 -18.66
C LYS A 130 -5.77 -22.46 -17.19
N CYS A 131 -6.85 -22.49 -16.42
CA CYS A 131 -6.82 -22.24 -14.99
C CYS A 131 -5.96 -23.26 -14.24
N CYS A 132 -6.13 -24.57 -14.51
CA CYS A 132 -5.29 -25.65 -13.97
C CYS A 132 -3.81 -25.43 -14.29
N THR A 133 -3.47 -25.11 -15.55
CA THR A 133 -2.07 -24.87 -15.93
C THR A 133 -1.48 -23.64 -15.23
N THR A 134 -2.26 -22.56 -15.06
CA THR A 134 -1.81 -21.36 -14.36
C THR A 134 -1.62 -21.63 -12.86
N LEU A 135 -2.54 -22.37 -12.25
CA LEU A 135 -2.47 -22.78 -10.86
C LEU A 135 -1.22 -23.62 -10.58
N LEU A 136 -0.91 -24.59 -11.44
CA LEU A 136 0.29 -25.42 -11.30
C LEU A 136 1.57 -24.58 -11.36
N HIS A 137 1.70 -23.66 -12.31
CA HIS A 137 2.86 -22.77 -12.39
C HIS A 137 2.99 -21.88 -11.14
N ARG A 138 1.87 -21.33 -10.64
CA ARG A 138 1.90 -20.51 -9.42
C ARG A 138 2.27 -21.30 -8.17
N ILE A 139 1.75 -22.53 -8.02
CA ILE A 139 2.12 -23.43 -6.91
C ILE A 139 3.62 -23.74 -6.96
N HIS A 140 4.16 -24.06 -8.14
CA HIS A 140 5.59 -24.34 -8.29
C HIS A 140 6.45 -23.16 -7.84
N ASN A 141 6.16 -21.96 -8.37
CA ASN A 141 6.90 -20.75 -8.01
C ASN A 141 6.73 -20.38 -6.52
N PHE A 142 5.57 -20.66 -5.94
CA PHE A 142 5.32 -20.47 -4.52
C PHE A 142 6.18 -21.41 -3.66
N HIS A 143 6.36 -22.68 -4.06
CA HIS A 143 7.26 -23.60 -3.38
C HIS A 143 8.73 -23.14 -3.46
N GLU A 144 9.19 -22.67 -4.62
CA GLU A 144 10.54 -22.09 -4.75
C GLU A 144 10.74 -20.90 -3.79
N THR A 145 9.72 -20.05 -3.66
CA THR A 145 9.72 -18.90 -2.76
C THR A 145 9.62 -19.31 -1.28
N GLN A 146 8.91 -20.40 -1.00
CA GLN A 146 8.73 -20.96 0.35
C GLN A 146 10.05 -21.47 0.93
N VAL A 147 10.89 -22.15 0.13
CA VAL A 147 12.21 -22.63 0.57
C VAL A 147 13.08 -21.48 1.07
N ILE A 148 13.00 -20.33 0.40
CA ILE A 148 13.78 -19.14 0.72
C ILE A 148 13.31 -18.50 2.04
N HIS A 149 11.99 -18.43 2.26
CA HIS A 149 11.41 -17.70 3.39
C HIS A 149 11.10 -18.56 4.62
N LEU A 150 10.86 -19.86 4.44
CA LEU A 150 10.46 -20.81 5.47
C LEU A 150 11.29 -22.11 5.40
N PRO A 151 12.64 -22.03 5.54
CA PRO A 151 13.51 -23.20 5.33
C PRO A 151 13.24 -24.35 6.31
N ALA A 152 12.94 -24.04 7.57
CA ALA A 152 12.61 -25.06 8.59
C ALA A 152 11.31 -25.83 8.29
N LEU A 153 10.41 -25.25 7.50
CA LEU A 153 9.17 -25.92 7.08
C LEU A 153 9.45 -26.97 6.01
N CYS A 154 10.43 -26.74 5.12
CA CYS A 154 10.84 -27.73 4.13
C CYS A 154 11.39 -29.00 4.80
N GLU A 155 12.22 -28.85 5.83
CA GLU A 155 12.74 -29.99 6.61
C GLU A 155 11.63 -30.81 7.27
N HIS A 156 10.55 -30.18 7.71
CA HIS A 156 9.41 -30.88 8.32
C HIS A 156 8.49 -31.54 7.29
N LEU A 157 8.39 -30.99 6.07
CA LEU A 157 7.56 -31.56 5.01
C LEU A 157 8.24 -32.77 4.36
N GLU A 158 9.57 -32.71 4.14
CA GLU A 158 10.36 -33.84 3.62
C GLU A 158 10.44 -35.02 4.61
N ALA A 159 10.25 -34.77 5.91
CA ALA A 159 10.21 -35.80 6.94
C ALA A 159 8.85 -36.53 7.06
N VAL A 160 7.81 -36.05 6.34
CA VAL A 160 6.43 -36.56 6.43
C VAL A 160 6.01 -37.34 5.18
N ASP A 161 6.76 -37.25 4.08
CA ASP A 161 6.64 -38.12 2.90
C ASP A 161 7.45 -39.43 3.05
#